data_AF-A0A3D0R1S6-F1
#
_entry.id   AF-A0A3D0R1S6-F1
#
_cell.length_a   1.000
_cell.length_b   1.000
_cell.length_c   1.000
_cell.angle_alpha   90.00
_cell.angle_beta   90.00
_cell.angle_gamma   90.00
#
_symmetry.space_group_name_H-M   'P 1'
#
loop_
_entity.id
_entity.type
_entity.pdbx_description
1 polymer ?
#
loop_
_entity_poly.entity_id
_entity_poly.type
_entity_poly.pdbx_seq_one_letter_code
_entity_poly.pdbx_strand_id
1 'polypeptide(L)'
;MRGPGRYLNRRLEVWRPTATPDGYGGQKTTFVQQSGTVRAKVDQPSNADRMLAQQAGSEHDHTVFLSPRADVRRGDELRGTDRLGQAQVLRVLAAVQPSTPVYSKAPCQLIQKAGG
;
A
#
# COMPACT_ATOMS: atom_id res chain seq x y z
N MET A 1 11.54 -18.67 -18.24
CA MET A 1 10.94 -17.31 -18.30
C MET A 1 11.33 -16.52 -17.05
N ARG A 2 11.95 -15.33 -17.21
CA ARG A 2 12.27 -14.44 -16.07
C ARG A 2 10.98 -13.80 -15.54
N GLY A 3 10.56 -14.17 -14.33
CA GLY A 3 9.33 -13.66 -13.70
C GLY A 3 9.32 -12.14 -13.49
N PRO A 4 8.17 -11.56 -13.11
CA PRO A 4 7.99 -10.12 -12.94
C PRO A 4 8.81 -9.52 -11.79
N GLY A 5 9.43 -10.35 -10.94
CA GLY A 5 10.20 -9.92 -9.76
C GLY A 5 11.33 -8.93 -10.04
N ARG A 6 11.82 -8.83 -11.28
CA ARG A 6 12.81 -7.79 -11.67
C ARG A 6 12.27 -6.37 -11.57
N TYR A 7 10.95 -6.18 -11.69
CA TYR A 7 10.31 -4.87 -11.64
C TYR A 7 9.95 -4.43 -10.22
N LEU A 8 9.99 -5.35 -9.24
CA LEU A 8 9.78 -5.04 -7.83
C LEU A 8 11.06 -4.42 -7.24
N ASN A 9 11.23 -3.13 -7.48
CA ASN A 9 12.47 -2.38 -7.23
C ASN A 9 12.46 -1.57 -5.93
N ARG A 10 11.38 -1.60 -5.14
CA ARG A 10 11.30 -0.99 -3.81
C ARG A 10 11.18 -2.07 -2.74
N ARG A 11 11.69 -1.76 -1.54
CA ARG A 11 11.39 -2.51 -0.31
C ARG A 11 10.56 -1.61 0.59
N LEU A 12 9.38 -2.09 0.98
CA LEU A 12 8.45 -1.34 1.82
C LEU A 12 8.21 -2.11 3.11
N GLU A 13 8.16 -1.37 4.21
CA GLU A 13 7.71 -1.89 5.50
C GLU A 13 6.19 -1.99 5.50
N VAL A 14 5.66 -3.04 6.12
CA VAL A 14 4.22 -3.22 6.30
C VAL A 14 3.86 -2.81 7.71
N TRP A 15 2.96 -1.85 7.84
CA TRP A 15 2.46 -1.34 9.12
C TRP A 15 0.98 -1.65 9.23
N ARG A 16 0.59 -2.49 10.20
CA ARG A 16 -0.77 -2.98 10.32
C ARG A 16 -1.55 -2.20 11.37
N PRO A 17 -2.77 -1.73 11.07
CA PRO A 17 -3.61 -1.09 12.09
C PRO A 17 -4.04 -2.12 13.13
N THR A 18 -3.88 -1.75 14.40
CA THR A 18 -4.30 -2.49 15.57
C THR A 18 -5.16 -1.56 16.42
N ALA A 19 -6.36 -2.02 16.78
CA ALA A 19 -7.23 -1.30 17.69
C ALA A 19 -6.88 -1.62 19.14
N THR A 20 -6.66 -0.59 19.93
CA THR A 20 -6.45 -0.68 21.38
C THR A 20 -7.53 0.11 22.09
N PRO A 21 -8.12 -0.41 23.19
CA PRO A 21 -9.07 0.36 24.00
C PRO A 21 -8.49 1.70 24.43
N ASP A 22 -9.29 2.76 24.41
CA ASP A 22 -8.86 4.10 24.84
C ASP A 22 -9.11 4.39 26.34
N GLY A 23 -9.72 3.43 27.06
CA GLY A 23 -10.06 3.55 28.48
C GLY A 23 -11.40 4.24 28.77
N TYR A 24 -12.09 4.76 27.75
CA TYR A 24 -13.36 5.50 27.88
C TYR A 24 -14.51 4.90 27.05
N GLY A 25 -14.35 3.64 26.62
CA GLY A 25 -15.35 2.93 25.80
C GLY A 25 -15.19 3.12 24.29
N GLY A 26 -14.16 3.85 23.84
CA GLY A 26 -13.78 3.96 22.44
C GLY A 26 -12.56 3.08 22.08
N GLN A 27 -12.13 3.19 20.83
CA GLN A 27 -10.95 2.50 20.32
C GLN A 27 -9.99 3.49 19.66
N LYS A 28 -8.70 3.34 19.98
CA LYS A 28 -7.61 4.03 19.31
C LYS A 28 -6.95 3.08 18.31
N THR A 29 -6.82 3.52 17.06
CA THR A 29 -6.04 2.77 16.07
C THR A 29 -4.57 3.19 16.18
N THR A 30 -3.70 2.21 16.37
CA THR A 30 -2.24 2.38 16.26
C THR A 30 -1.71 1.50 15.14
N PHE A 31 -0.57 1.85 14.55
CA PHE A 31 0.03 1.06 13.49
C PHE A 31 1.26 0.32 14.02
N VAL A 32 1.28 -1.00 13.88
CA VAL A 32 2.37 -1.86 14.32
C VAL A 32 3.13 -2.39 13.11
N GLN A 33 4.44 -2.14 13.06
CA GLN A 33 5.30 -2.68 12.02
C GLN A 33 5.32 -4.21 12.07
N GLN A 34 5.07 -4.85 10.93
CA GLN A 34 5.18 -6.30 10.76
C GLN A 34 6.65 -6.68 10.49
N SER A 35 7.01 -7.93 10.75
CA SER A 35 8.39 -8.39 10.54
C SER A 35 8.78 -8.39 9.06
N GLY A 36 9.92 -7.76 8.76
CA GLY A 36 10.51 -7.74 7.43
C GLY A 36 9.97 -6.65 6.49
N THR A 37 10.29 -6.78 5.20
CA THR A 37 9.87 -5.84 4.15
C THR A 37 9.34 -6.61 2.94
N VAL A 38 8.42 -5.98 2.21
CA VAL A 38 7.89 -6.52 0.96
C VAL A 38 8.56 -5.87 -0.24
N ARG A 39 8.85 -6.67 -1.27
CA ARG A 39 9.31 -6.15 -2.56
C ARG A 39 8.12 -5.63 -3.35
N ALA A 40 8.22 -4.40 -3.80
CA ALA A 40 7.13 -3.70 -4.46
C ALA A 40 7.61 -2.98 -5.72
N LYS A 41 6.71 -2.85 -6.69
CA LYS A 41 6.77 -1.80 -7.71
C LYS A 41 5.63 -0.84 -7.40
N VAL A 42 5.94 0.45 -7.28
CA VAL A 42 4.93 1.48 -7.05
C VAL A 42 4.83 2.29 -8.33
N ASP A 43 3.66 2.25 -8.95
CA ASP A 43 3.35 3.02 -10.15
C ASP A 43 2.46 4.20 -9.79
N GLN A 44 2.74 5.33 -10.44
CA GLN A 44 1.86 6.50 -10.43
C GLN A 44 0.50 6.12 -11.01
N PRO A 45 -0.59 6.79 -10.60
CA PRO A 45 -1.91 6.47 -11.09
C PRO A 45 -2.01 6.84 -12.56
N SER A 46 -2.58 5.96 -13.38
CA SER A 46 -2.92 6.32 -14.75
C SER A 46 -4.13 7.28 -14.76
N ASN A 47 -4.34 8.00 -15.87
CA ASN A 47 -5.52 8.84 -16.03
C ASN A 47 -6.82 8.03 -15.89
N ALA A 48 -6.84 6.78 -16.36
CA ALA A 48 -7.98 5.88 -16.21
C ALA A 48 -8.22 5.49 -14.75
N ASP A 49 -7.17 5.20 -13.98
CA ASP A 49 -7.30 4.89 -12.54
C ASP A 49 -7.85 6.11 -11.78
N ARG A 50 -7.37 7.33 -12.09
CA ARG A 50 -7.87 8.56 -11.47
C ARG A 50 -9.35 8.82 -11.79
N MET A 51 -9.78 8.61 -13.03
CA MET A 51 -11.18 8.79 -13.43
C MET A 51 -12.10 7.79 -12.72
N LEU A 52 -11.69 6.52 -12.63
CA LEU A 52 -12.44 5.50 -11.89
C LEU A 52 -12.50 5.82 -10.39
N ALA A 53 -11.39 6.29 -9.82
CA ALA A 53 -11.32 6.74 -8.44
C ALA A 53 -12.30 7.89 -8.18
N GLN A 54 -12.32 8.91 -9.04
CA GLN A 54 -13.27 10.03 -8.97
C GLN A 54 -14.74 9.58 -9.08
N GLN A 55 -15.05 8.69 -10.03
CA GLN A 55 -16.40 8.16 -10.21
C GLN A 55 -16.87 7.33 -9.00
N ALA A 56 -15.95 6.63 -8.34
CA ALA A 56 -16.25 5.80 -7.17
C ALA A 56 -16.17 6.57 -5.84
N GLY A 57 -15.86 7.87 -5.85
CA GLY A 57 -15.59 8.65 -4.63
C GLY A 57 -14.39 8.10 -3.83
N SER A 58 -13.45 7.43 -4.50
CA SER A 58 -12.31 6.76 -3.90
C SER A 58 -11.03 7.60 -4.03
N GLU A 59 -10.22 7.62 -2.98
CA GLU A 59 -8.92 8.31 -2.92
C GLU A 59 -7.79 7.38 -3.42
N HIS A 60 -7.96 6.77 -4.60
CA HIS A 60 -6.95 5.86 -5.17
C HIS A 60 -5.89 6.65 -5.95
N ASP A 61 -4.72 6.79 -5.34
CA ASP A 61 -3.59 7.55 -5.90
C ASP A 61 -2.48 6.68 -6.48
N HIS A 62 -2.26 5.46 -6.01
CA HIS A 62 -1.14 4.63 -6.48
C HIS A 62 -1.56 3.18 -6.67
N THR A 63 -0.95 2.51 -7.64
CA THR A 63 -1.02 1.06 -7.73
C THR A 63 0.30 0.45 -7.28
N VAL A 64 0.26 -0.38 -6.25
CA VAL A 64 1.40 -1.14 -5.77
C VAL A 64 1.30 -2.58 -6.26
N PHE A 65 2.32 -3.04 -6.99
CA PHE A 65 2.47 -4.43 -7.38
C PHE A 65 3.42 -5.13 -6.43
N LEU A 66 3.04 -6.31 -5.97
CA LEU A 66 3.73 -7.08 -4.94
C LEU A 66 3.98 -8.51 -5.43
N SER A 67 4.86 -9.22 -4.73
CA SER A 67 4.97 -10.66 -4.87
C SER A 67 3.62 -11.35 -4.58
N PRO A 68 3.27 -12.46 -5.25
CA PRO A 68 1.97 -13.14 -5.09
C PRO A 68 1.59 -13.55 -3.65
N ARG A 69 2.59 -13.67 -2.77
CA ARG A 69 2.44 -14.09 -1.37
C ARG A 69 2.92 -13.03 -0.37
N ALA A 70 3.03 -11.77 -0.79
CA ALA A 70 3.34 -10.70 0.14
C ALA A 70 2.20 -10.58 1.17
N ASP A 71 2.51 -10.59 2.47
CA ASP A 71 1.52 -10.36 3.53
C ASP A 71 1.19 -8.87 3.58
N VAL A 72 0.27 -8.45 2.71
CA VAL A 72 -0.25 -7.10 2.64
C VAL A 72 -1.77 -7.18 2.61
N ARG A 73 -2.42 -6.43 3.50
CA ARG A 73 -3.87 -6.47 3.72
C ARG A 73 -4.47 -5.09 3.54
N ARG A 74 -5.78 -5.03 3.28
CA ARG A 74 -6.53 -3.78 3.31
C ARG A 74 -6.34 -3.10 4.67
N GLY A 75 -6.09 -1.80 4.65
CA GLY A 75 -5.83 -0.99 5.83
C GLY A 75 -4.38 -0.95 6.27
N ASP A 76 -3.51 -1.85 5.80
CA ASP A 76 -2.07 -1.76 6.06
C ASP A 76 -1.52 -0.47 5.43
N GLU A 77 -0.48 0.09 6.05
CA GLU A 77 0.35 1.15 5.48
C GLU A 77 1.66 0.55 4.97
N LEU A 78 1.99 0.86 3.72
CA LEU A 78 3.28 0.54 3.13
C LEU A 78 4.18 1.78 3.24
N ARG A 79 5.22 1.69 4.06
CA ARG A 79 6.14 2.81 4.34
C ARG A 79 7.51 2.56 3.72
N GLY A 80 8.13 3.61 3.20
CA GLY A 80 9.48 3.55 2.65
C GLY A 80 9.84 4.82 1.88
N THR A 81 10.99 4.83 1.22
CA THR A 81 11.42 5.96 0.39
C THR A 81 11.02 5.78 -1.07
N ASP A 82 10.71 6.87 -1.76
CA ASP A 82 10.53 6.90 -3.21
C ASP A 82 11.89 6.95 -3.94
N ARG A 83 11.86 7.09 -5.28
CA ARG A 83 13.10 7.13 -6.08
C ARG A 83 13.92 8.40 -5.90
N LEU A 84 13.34 9.46 -5.34
CA LEU A 84 14.00 10.72 -5.04
C LEU A 84 14.47 10.79 -3.59
N GLY A 85 14.34 9.70 -2.83
CA GLY A 85 14.73 9.61 -1.43
C GLY A 85 13.71 10.20 -0.45
N GLN A 86 12.52 10.58 -0.92
CA GLN A 86 11.48 11.15 -0.06
C GLN A 86 10.71 10.07 0.67
N ALA A 87 10.41 10.29 1.96
CA ALA A 87 9.59 9.38 2.74
C ALA A 87 8.15 9.34 2.18
N GLN A 88 7.61 8.14 2.03
CA GLN A 88 6.29 7.89 1.48
C GLN A 88 5.51 6.92 2.37
N VAL A 89 4.23 7.20 2.58
CA VAL A 89 3.28 6.32 3.26
C VAL A 89 2.12 6.05 2.32
N LEU A 90 1.91 4.78 1.97
CA LEU A 90 0.88 4.32 1.05
C LEU A 90 -0.13 3.47 1.81
N ARG A 91 -1.35 3.96 2.02
CA ARG A 91 -2.41 3.19 2.69
C ARG A 91 -3.07 2.25 1.69
N VAL A 92 -3.13 0.97 2.01
CA VAL A 92 -3.72 -0.07 1.17
C VAL A 92 -5.24 -0.02 1.23
N LEU A 93 -5.87 0.24 0.09
CA LEU A 93 -7.34 0.29 -0.04
C LEU A 93 -7.92 -1.11 -0.28
N ALA A 94 -7.21 -1.95 -1.03
CA ALA A 94 -7.55 -3.35 -1.27
C ALA A 94 -6.28 -4.16 -1.60
N ALA A 95 -6.33 -5.48 -1.41
CA ALA A 95 -5.32 -6.40 -1.88
C ALA A 95 -5.99 -7.41 -2.82
N VAL A 96 -5.63 -7.40 -4.11
CA VAL A 96 -6.26 -8.18 -5.16
C VAL A 96 -5.25 -9.16 -5.73
N GLN A 97 -5.61 -10.44 -5.76
CA GLN A 97 -4.83 -11.48 -6.41
C GLN A 97 -5.43 -11.78 -7.79
N PRO A 98 -4.68 -11.64 -8.90
CA PRO A 98 -5.12 -12.09 -10.21
C PRO A 98 -5.31 -13.61 -10.23
N SER A 99 -6.21 -14.09 -11.09
CA SER A 99 -6.56 -15.52 -11.22
C SER A 99 -5.37 -16.44 -11.50
N THR A 100 -4.29 -15.91 -12.09
CA THR A 100 -2.98 -16.56 -12.16
C THR A 100 -2.01 -15.81 -11.26
N PRO A 101 -1.47 -16.40 -10.17
CA PRO A 101 -0.75 -15.68 -9.13
C PRO A 101 0.69 -15.35 -9.54
N VAL A 102 0.83 -14.42 -10.49
CA VAL A 102 2.12 -13.91 -10.99
C VAL A 102 2.57 -12.67 -10.20
N TYR A 103 1.62 -11.90 -9.66
CA TYR A 103 1.81 -10.78 -8.74
C TYR A 103 0.52 -10.56 -7.93
N SER A 104 0.57 -9.72 -6.90
CA SER A 104 -0.62 -9.16 -6.25
C SER A 104 -0.70 -7.66 -6.54
N LYS A 105 -1.91 -7.13 -6.76
CA LYS A 105 -2.16 -5.70 -7.00
C LYS A 105 -2.80 -5.10 -5.76
N ALA A 106 -2.24 -4.00 -5.26
CA ALA A 106 -2.78 -3.24 -4.15
C ALA A 106 -3.02 -1.79 -4.59
N PRO A 107 -4.28 -1.40 -4.86
CA PRO A 107 -4.67 0.00 -4.91
C PRO A 107 -4.37 0.66 -3.57
N CYS A 108 -3.69 1.80 -3.61
CA CYS A 108 -3.28 2.53 -2.43
C CYS A 108 -3.60 4.03 -2.55
N GLN A 109 -3.78 4.65 -1.40
CA GLN A 109 -3.83 6.10 -1.23
C GLN A 109 -2.47 6.60 -0.76
N LEU A 110 -2.00 7.74 -1.29
CA LEU A 110 -0.81 8.40 -0.76
C LEU A 110 -1.19 9.25 0.45
N ILE A 111 -0.70 8.90 1.63
CA ILE A 111 -0.86 9.72 2.83
C ILE A 111 0.18 10.83 2.78
N GLN A 112 -0.26 12.03 2.39
CA GLN A 112 0.53 13.25 2.54
C GLN A 112 0.32 13.80 3.95
N LYS A 113 1.40 13.95 4.71
CA LYS A 113 1.33 14.79 5.91
C LYS A 113 1.15 16.23 5.45
N ALA A 114 0.19 16.95 6.00
CA ALA A 114 0.09 18.39 5.81
C ALA A 114 1.46 19.00 6.16
N GLY A 115 2.01 19.81 5.24
CA GLY A 115 3.22 20.57 5.51
C GLY A 115 2.96 21.50 6.70
N GLY A 116 3.89 21.50 7.64
CA GLY A 116 3.99 22.56 8.65
C GLY A 116 4.67 23.79 8.08
#